data_AF-N8W7E2-F1
#
_entry.id   AF-N8W7E2-F1
#
_cell.length_a   1.000
_cell.length_b   1.000
_cell.length_c   1.000
_cell.angle_alpha   90.00
_cell.angle_beta   90.00
_cell.angle_gamma   90.00
#
_symmetry.space_group_name_H-M   'P 1'
#
loop_
_entity.id
_entity.type
_entity.pdbx_description
1 polymer ?
#
loop_
_entity_poly.entity_id
_entity_poly.type
_entity_poly.pdbx_seq_one_letter_code
_entity_poly.pdbx_strand_id
1 'polypeptide(L)'
;MLLNTIYLWEPEVFTGKVPSEDDSHQVALELHQQYRHISSHGRTLQAWLNLFSNKICDPQYQSYFSEQTQQWVQGIKTKFAQGLCASVQVDVLANEAQNDAVYRVFYEAAHETGIGFYESNYNVWGVGELQSPENAVSNMLQPYLLEPLKIKVTESISEPKKQLNHFQIPQSMPEAEQLISQWFEQQSYAQHLKLDVFNVAHDFISNWGNIGRPELALDTGYRCFLLTQKQLGVFYQLKMVLRKLTVSPMLSFAMDFTDRFIPDQLQEQLPERLIFRLRSMDVHKNTGQKNNVEPSFALMGRWDTQTDIQDFFTNLDAYINFIFSNLGQGRLEVLQAWAYGDMPVDIKIDLDFRFELMMIALSQDQLYLQECYQQHKALLMQSNARASDLGLLEESYALCQKLLKIVTEAGTGLQPYVKN
;
A
#
# COMPACT_ATOMS: atom_id res chain seq x y z
N MET A 1 16.21 9.34 2.74
CA MET A 1 17.00 8.22 3.30
C MET A 1 16.40 7.87 4.66
N LEU A 2 15.89 6.63 4.75
CA LEU A 2 15.60 5.74 5.89
C LEU A 2 15.14 6.30 7.24
N LEU A 3 13.92 5.96 7.68
CA LEU A 3 13.57 5.93 9.10
C LEU A 3 12.72 4.71 9.48
N ASN A 4 13.19 3.52 9.14
CA ASN A 4 12.76 2.28 9.80
C ASN A 4 13.55 2.13 11.09
N THR A 5 13.39 3.08 12.01
CA THR A 5 14.28 3.21 13.15
C THR A 5 13.48 3.56 14.39
N ILE A 6 13.65 2.71 15.41
CA ILE A 6 13.16 2.95 16.76
C ILE A 6 14.33 3.43 17.59
N TYR A 7 14.12 4.55 18.28
CA TYR A 7 15.05 5.04 19.28
C TYR A 7 14.62 4.53 20.63
N LEU A 8 15.55 3.92 21.37
CA LEU A 8 15.35 3.40 22.70
C LEU A 8 16.26 4.15 23.68
N TRP A 9 15.81 4.34 24.91
CA TRP A 9 16.64 4.92 25.97
C TRP A 9 16.23 4.46 27.37
N GLU A 10 17.16 4.59 28.31
CA GLU A 10 16.82 4.43 29.73
C GLU A 10 15.88 5.55 30.18
N PRO A 11 14.83 5.27 30.96
CA PRO A 11 13.84 6.27 31.36
C PRO A 11 14.46 7.48 32.07
N GLU A 12 15.60 7.32 32.75
CA GLU A 12 16.31 8.38 33.46
C GLU A 12 16.95 9.43 32.54
N VAL A 13 17.12 9.12 31.26
CA VAL A 13 17.73 10.02 30.25
C VAL A 13 16.77 11.10 29.79
N PHE A 14 15.47 10.78 29.71
CA PHE A 14 14.46 11.73 29.26
C PHE A 14 13.64 12.19 30.47
N THR A 15 13.86 13.43 30.89
CA THR A 15 13.16 14.07 32.02
C THR A 15 12.24 15.22 31.58
N GLY A 16 12.13 15.44 30.26
CA GLY A 16 11.32 16.49 29.64
C GLY A 16 9.86 16.08 29.47
N LYS A 17 9.04 17.02 29.01
CA LYS A 17 7.70 16.69 28.50
C LYS A 17 7.82 16.08 27.11
N VAL A 18 6.92 15.17 26.77
CA VAL A 18 6.78 14.66 25.40
C VAL A 18 6.70 15.85 24.43
N PRO A 19 7.56 15.90 23.39
CA PRO A 19 7.58 17.01 22.43
C PRO A 19 6.29 17.06 21.59
N SER A 20 6.09 18.18 20.88
CA SER A 20 5.02 18.29 19.90
C SER A 20 5.20 17.25 18.79
N GLU A 21 4.13 16.88 18.08
CA GLU A 21 4.23 15.96 16.94
C GLU A 21 5.22 16.46 15.87
N ASP A 22 5.25 17.77 15.63
CA ASP A 22 6.11 18.41 14.62
C ASP A 22 7.60 18.35 14.99
N ASP A 23 7.93 18.35 16.29
CA ASP A 23 9.31 18.37 16.79
C ASP A 23 9.80 16.97 17.22
N SER A 24 8.90 15.99 17.28
CA SER A 24 9.14 14.68 17.90
C SER A 24 10.33 13.93 17.30
N HIS A 25 10.43 13.89 15.97
CA HIS A 25 11.56 13.20 15.34
C HIS A 25 12.90 13.86 15.67
N GLN A 26 12.97 15.18 15.58
CA GLN A 26 14.18 15.96 15.82
C GLN A 26 14.65 15.80 17.27
N VAL A 27 13.72 15.86 18.23
CA VAL A 27 14.03 15.70 19.66
C VAL A 27 14.53 14.28 19.97
N ALA A 28 13.95 13.24 19.37
CA ALA A 28 14.44 11.87 19.55
C ALA A 28 15.86 11.67 18.97
N LEU A 29 16.13 12.27 17.81
CA LEU A 29 17.45 12.25 17.19
C LEU A 29 18.50 12.97 18.07
N GLU A 30 18.16 14.15 18.59
CA GLU A 30 19.02 14.93 19.49
C GLU A 30 19.32 14.16 20.77
N LEU A 31 18.29 13.54 21.37
CA LEU A 31 18.44 12.69 22.54
C LEU A 31 19.36 11.49 22.25
N HIS A 32 19.18 10.83 21.11
CA HIS A 32 20.08 9.76 20.71
C HIS A 32 21.52 10.26 20.57
N GLN A 33 21.74 11.36 19.85
CA GLN A 33 23.07 11.94 19.63
C GLN A 33 23.77 12.33 20.94
N GLN A 34 23.01 12.86 21.90
CA GLN A 34 23.54 13.27 23.20
C GLN A 34 23.92 12.06 24.08
N TYR A 35 23.17 10.96 24.02
CA TYR A 35 23.29 9.85 24.99
C TYR A 35 23.84 8.54 24.40
N ARG A 36 24.07 8.45 23.08
CA ARG A 36 24.66 7.28 22.38
C ARG A 36 26.11 6.93 22.77
N HIS A 37 26.78 7.78 23.54
CA HIS A 37 28.15 7.55 24.02
C HIS A 37 28.24 7.57 25.55
N ILE A 38 27.10 7.70 26.24
CA ILE A 38 27.02 7.71 27.69
C ILE A 38 26.73 6.29 28.15
N SER A 39 27.57 5.74 29.03
CA SER A 39 27.36 4.41 29.59
C SER A 39 26.03 4.34 30.34
N SER A 40 25.20 3.37 29.98
CA SER A 40 23.95 3.11 30.69
C SER A 40 24.19 2.42 32.04
N HIS A 41 23.28 2.59 33.00
CA HIS A 41 23.15 1.67 34.13
C HIS A 41 22.61 0.29 33.69
N GLY A 42 22.13 0.20 32.44
CA GLY A 42 21.90 -1.00 31.64
C GLY A 42 20.72 -1.85 32.06
N ARG A 43 20.01 -1.50 33.13
CA ARG A 43 18.99 -2.39 33.72
C ARG A 43 17.74 -2.46 32.87
N THR A 44 17.21 -1.34 32.40
CA THR A 44 15.92 -1.31 31.70
C THR A 44 16.08 -1.67 30.22
N LEU A 45 17.12 -1.15 29.55
CA LEU A 45 17.43 -1.56 28.16
C LEU A 45 17.71 -3.06 28.05
N GLN A 46 18.47 -3.62 28.99
CA GLN A 46 18.76 -5.06 29.01
C GLN A 46 17.52 -5.89 29.36
N ALA A 47 16.69 -5.42 30.32
CA ALA A 47 15.45 -6.08 30.67
C ALA A 47 14.49 -6.15 29.46
N TRP A 48 14.35 -5.03 28.74
CA TRP A 48 13.56 -4.96 27.52
C TRP A 48 14.08 -5.94 26.47
N LEU A 49 15.38 -5.93 26.17
CA LEU A 49 15.98 -6.82 25.19
C LEU A 49 15.77 -8.30 25.55
N ASN A 50 15.93 -8.63 26.83
CA ASN A 50 15.74 -9.99 27.32
C ASN A 50 14.30 -10.44 27.12
N LEU A 51 13.33 -9.62 27.53
CA LEU A 51 11.91 -9.95 27.41
C LEU A 51 11.46 -10.04 25.95
N PHE A 52 11.83 -9.04 25.14
CA PHE A 52 11.54 -8.99 23.71
C PHE A 52 12.11 -10.21 22.98
N SER A 53 13.37 -10.56 23.25
CA SER A 53 13.98 -11.71 22.62
C SER A 53 13.45 -13.03 23.13
N ASN A 54 13.18 -13.17 24.42
CA ASN A 54 12.67 -14.41 24.98
C ASN A 54 11.28 -14.73 24.41
N LYS A 55 10.41 -13.72 24.27
CA LYS A 55 9.08 -13.90 23.65
C LYS A 55 9.17 -14.26 22.16
N ILE A 56 10.08 -13.65 21.39
CA ILE A 56 10.24 -13.95 19.96
C ILE A 56 10.89 -15.32 19.72
N CYS A 57 11.87 -15.69 20.54
CA CYS A 57 12.59 -16.95 20.41
C CYS A 57 11.94 -18.10 21.21
N ASP A 58 10.79 -17.88 21.85
CA ASP A 58 10.09 -18.92 22.60
C ASP A 58 9.62 -20.03 21.65
N PRO A 59 9.99 -21.30 21.90
CA PRO A 59 9.48 -22.44 21.14
C PRO A 59 7.95 -22.47 21.00
N GLN A 60 7.21 -21.95 21.99
CA GLN A 60 5.74 -21.89 21.98
C GLN A 60 5.19 -20.88 20.96
N TYR A 61 5.97 -19.89 20.56
CA TYR A 61 5.56 -18.83 19.62
C TYR A 61 6.31 -18.89 18.27
N GLN A 62 7.09 -19.95 18.00
CA GLN A 62 7.83 -20.12 16.75
C GLN A 62 6.96 -20.05 15.49
N SER A 63 5.68 -20.39 15.58
CA SER A 63 4.71 -20.28 14.49
C SER A 63 4.31 -18.85 14.13
N TYR A 64 4.68 -17.84 14.95
CA TYR A 64 4.39 -16.42 14.71
C TYR A 64 5.60 -15.63 14.22
N PHE A 65 6.81 -16.17 14.35
CA PHE A 65 8.07 -15.47 14.05
C PHE A 65 8.91 -16.26 13.07
N SER A 66 9.20 -15.66 11.90
CA SER A 66 10.06 -16.26 10.87
C SER A 66 11.47 -16.50 11.42
N GLU A 67 12.20 -17.44 10.81
CA GLU A 67 13.62 -17.68 11.15
C GLU A 67 14.45 -16.39 10.97
N GLN A 68 14.13 -15.60 9.94
CA GLN A 68 14.74 -14.29 9.70
C GLN A 68 14.50 -13.30 10.85
N THR A 69 13.26 -13.24 11.38
CA THR A 69 12.93 -12.42 12.56
C THR A 69 13.72 -12.89 13.79
N GLN A 70 13.84 -14.19 14.01
CA GLN A 70 14.61 -14.74 15.13
C GLN A 70 16.11 -14.42 15.00
N GLN A 71 16.69 -14.56 13.81
CA GLN A 71 18.08 -14.20 13.53
C GLN A 71 18.35 -12.70 13.72
N TRP A 72 17.40 -11.84 13.34
CA TRP A 72 17.49 -10.40 13.57
C TRP A 72 17.52 -10.07 15.07
N VAL A 73 16.65 -10.67 15.87
CA VAL A 73 16.66 -10.51 17.33
C VAL A 73 18.01 -10.93 17.93
N GLN A 74 18.60 -12.03 17.45
CA GLN A 74 19.95 -12.43 17.88
C GLN A 74 21.03 -11.43 17.46
N GLY A 75 20.88 -10.82 16.27
CA GLY A 75 21.71 -9.71 15.83
C GLY A 75 21.62 -8.49 16.74
N ILE A 76 20.42 -8.12 17.20
CA ILE A 76 20.22 -7.07 18.20
C ILE A 76 20.89 -7.43 19.52
N LYS A 77 20.71 -8.67 20.02
CA LYS A 77 21.39 -9.15 21.23
C LYS A 77 22.90 -9.01 21.12
N THR A 78 23.46 -9.30 19.96
CA THR A 78 24.91 -9.18 19.72
C THR A 78 25.35 -7.72 19.65
N LYS A 79 24.57 -6.83 19.01
CA LYS A 79 24.82 -5.38 19.02
C LYS A 79 24.82 -4.83 20.45
N PHE A 80 23.86 -5.26 21.28
CA PHE A 80 23.76 -4.86 22.69
C PHE A 80 24.91 -5.44 23.55
N ALA A 81 25.39 -6.64 23.23
CA ALA A 81 26.51 -7.27 23.93
C ALA A 81 27.86 -6.56 23.72
N GLN A 82 27.98 -5.67 22.72
CA GLN A 82 29.17 -4.85 22.48
C GLN A 82 29.26 -3.62 23.42
N GLY A 83 28.24 -3.39 24.26
CA GLY A 83 28.18 -2.34 25.28
C GLY A 83 26.91 -1.50 25.16
N LEU A 84 26.18 -1.33 26.27
CA LEU A 84 24.94 -0.56 26.30
C LEU A 84 25.22 0.92 26.58
N CYS A 85 24.79 1.76 25.64
CA CYS A 85 24.71 3.20 25.83
C CYS A 85 23.33 3.57 26.38
N ALA A 86 23.22 4.73 27.01
CA ALA A 86 21.99 5.22 27.64
C ALA A 86 20.87 5.49 26.61
N SER A 87 21.23 5.63 25.33
CA SER A 87 20.32 5.56 24.19
C SER A 87 20.89 4.65 23.09
N VAL A 88 20.01 3.90 22.43
CA VAL A 88 20.34 2.97 21.35
C VAL A 88 19.40 3.18 20.17
N GLN A 89 19.98 3.11 18.97
CA GLN A 89 19.24 3.07 17.71
C GLN A 89 19.02 1.60 17.31
N VAL A 90 17.77 1.21 17.06
CA VAL A 90 17.44 -0.10 16.53
C VAL A 90 16.92 0.05 15.11
N ASP A 91 17.71 -0.46 14.16
CA ASP A 91 17.29 -0.54 12.76
C ASP A 91 16.25 -1.67 12.62
N VAL A 92 15.03 -1.29 12.24
CA VAL A 92 13.94 -2.21 11.95
C VAL A 92 14.20 -2.83 10.58
N LEU A 93 13.99 -4.14 10.45
CA LEU A 93 14.05 -4.83 9.17
C LEU A 93 13.04 -4.20 8.21
N ALA A 94 13.55 -3.52 7.19
CA ALA A 94 12.75 -2.88 6.15
C ALA A 94 11.95 -3.85 5.26
N ASN A 95 11.85 -5.15 5.58
CA ASN A 95 11.22 -6.14 4.70
C ASN A 95 10.33 -7.21 5.40
N GLU A 96 10.02 -7.09 6.69
CA GLU A 96 9.00 -7.94 7.34
C GLU A 96 8.04 -7.16 8.27
N ALA A 97 8.21 -5.83 8.39
CA ALA A 97 7.58 -4.95 9.38
C ALA A 97 6.11 -4.56 9.06
N GLN A 98 5.31 -5.53 8.60
CA GLN A 98 3.86 -5.58 8.81
C GLN A 98 3.54 -6.87 9.58
N ASN A 99 4.21 -7.08 10.72
CA ASN A 99 3.99 -8.22 11.57
C ASN A 99 3.43 -7.73 12.91
N ASP A 100 2.09 -7.71 13.02
CA ASP A 100 1.36 -7.32 14.24
C ASP A 100 1.91 -8.01 15.49
N ALA A 101 2.40 -9.25 15.35
CA ALA A 101 3.01 -10.03 16.42
C ALA A 101 4.32 -9.43 16.97
N VAL A 102 5.20 -8.90 16.11
CA VAL A 102 6.49 -8.33 16.54
C VAL A 102 6.29 -7.00 17.23
N TYR A 103 5.43 -6.14 16.66
CA TYR A 103 5.06 -4.86 17.29
C TYR A 103 4.34 -5.08 18.61
N ARG A 104 3.45 -6.07 18.70
CA ARG A 104 2.83 -6.46 19.97
C ARG A 104 3.86 -6.86 21.01
N VAL A 105 4.79 -7.76 20.70
CA VAL A 105 5.85 -8.17 21.64
C VAL A 105 6.75 -7.00 22.00
N PHE A 106 7.04 -6.08 21.06
CA PHE A 106 7.78 -4.85 21.30
C PHE A 106 7.10 -3.98 22.37
N TYR A 107 5.82 -3.66 22.17
CA TYR A 107 5.06 -2.77 23.05
C TYR A 107 4.74 -3.43 24.39
N GLU A 108 4.47 -4.74 24.42
CA GLU A 108 4.36 -5.50 25.67
C GLU A 108 5.67 -5.44 26.46
N ALA A 109 6.81 -5.66 25.79
CA ALA A 109 8.11 -5.57 26.45
C ALA A 109 8.40 -4.15 26.93
N ALA A 110 8.02 -3.13 26.17
CA ALA A 110 8.18 -1.74 26.56
C ALA A 110 7.31 -1.38 27.77
N HIS A 111 6.06 -1.86 27.79
CA HIS A 111 5.14 -1.68 28.92
C HIS A 111 5.66 -2.38 30.18
N GLU A 112 6.06 -3.64 30.10
CA GLU A 112 6.52 -4.43 31.25
C GLU A 112 7.85 -3.93 31.83
N THR A 113 8.69 -3.28 31.02
CA THR A 113 10.03 -2.83 31.46
C THR A 113 10.12 -1.34 31.73
N GLY A 114 9.19 -0.53 31.20
CA GLY A 114 9.21 0.92 31.34
C GLY A 114 10.32 1.61 30.55
N ILE A 115 10.84 0.96 29.50
CA ILE A 115 11.83 1.55 28.59
C ILE A 115 11.26 2.83 27.93
N GLY A 116 12.12 3.81 27.70
CA GLY A 116 11.79 4.95 26.87
C GLY A 116 11.94 4.63 25.39
N PHE A 117 11.00 5.04 24.54
CA PHE A 117 11.12 4.85 23.10
C PHE A 117 10.47 5.96 22.27
N TYR A 118 10.98 6.11 21.04
CA TYR A 118 10.35 6.87 19.96
C TYR A 118 10.31 6.01 18.69
N GLU A 119 9.12 5.81 18.14
CA GLU A 119 8.88 5.11 16.88
C GLU A 119 8.49 6.14 15.80
N SER A 120 9.40 6.32 14.85
CA SER A 120 9.31 7.36 13.83
C SER A 120 8.22 7.12 12.78
N ASN A 121 7.84 5.86 12.53
CA ASN A 121 6.78 5.53 11.56
C ASN A 121 5.38 5.95 12.02
N TYR A 122 5.16 5.97 13.33
CA TYR A 122 3.85 6.31 13.93
C TYR A 122 3.88 7.61 14.72
N ASN A 123 5.05 8.27 14.81
CA ASN A 123 5.28 9.45 15.63
C ASN A 123 4.89 9.25 17.11
N VAL A 124 5.28 8.09 17.68
CA VAL A 124 4.86 7.71 19.03
C VAL A 124 6.02 7.76 19.99
N TRP A 125 5.74 8.34 21.16
CA TRP A 125 6.60 8.30 22.33
C TRP A 125 6.06 7.35 23.41
N GLY A 126 6.96 6.64 24.08
CA GLY A 126 6.71 6.01 25.38
C GLY A 126 7.79 6.41 26.37
N VAL A 127 7.40 6.85 27.57
CA VAL A 127 8.34 7.30 28.62
C VAL A 127 7.89 6.74 29.97
N GLY A 128 8.39 5.55 30.31
CA GLY A 128 8.08 4.87 31.58
C GLY A 128 6.58 4.69 31.86
N GLU A 129 6.26 4.21 33.06
CA GLU A 129 4.86 4.07 33.53
C GLU A 129 4.17 5.43 33.78
N LEU A 130 4.92 6.52 33.90
CA LEU A 130 4.44 7.80 34.45
C LEU A 130 4.22 8.93 33.42
N GLN A 131 4.74 8.82 32.19
CA GLN A 131 4.68 9.90 31.19
C GLN A 131 4.30 9.45 29.78
N SER A 132 3.75 8.23 29.64
CA SER A 132 2.94 7.93 28.45
C SER A 132 1.62 8.71 28.58
N PRO A 133 1.11 9.38 27.53
CA PRO A 133 -0.26 9.91 27.57
C PRO A 133 -1.16 8.78 28.04
N GLU A 134 -2.00 9.00 29.05
CA GLU A 134 -2.89 7.96 29.58
C GLU A 134 -3.60 7.32 28.38
N ASN A 135 -3.31 6.04 28.15
CA ASN A 135 -3.82 5.22 27.05
C ASN A 135 -3.12 5.33 25.67
N ALA A 136 -1.99 6.03 25.46
CA ALA A 136 -1.33 6.03 24.13
C ALA A 136 -0.90 4.61 23.69
N VAL A 137 -0.26 3.88 24.59
CA VAL A 137 0.16 2.49 24.37
C VAL A 137 -1.07 1.57 24.30
N SER A 138 -2.07 1.75 25.17
CA SER A 138 -3.30 0.93 25.16
C SER A 138 -4.22 1.19 23.95
N ASN A 139 -4.28 2.41 23.43
CA ASN A 139 -5.07 2.79 22.26
C ASN A 139 -4.41 2.31 20.96
N MET A 140 -3.08 2.35 20.87
CA MET A 140 -2.36 1.71 19.76
C MET A 140 -2.40 0.19 19.86
N LEU A 141 -2.36 -0.37 21.08
CA LEU A 141 -2.48 -1.80 21.30
C LEU A 141 -3.92 -2.30 21.10
N GLN A 142 -4.96 -1.47 21.16
CA GLN A 142 -6.35 -1.92 21.06
C GLN A 142 -6.64 -2.72 19.77
N PRO A 143 -6.21 -2.27 18.59
CA PRO A 143 -6.30 -3.07 17.36
C PRO A 143 -5.51 -4.39 17.42
N TYR A 144 -4.33 -4.41 18.06
CA TYR A 144 -3.39 -5.55 18.03
C TYR A 144 -3.54 -6.54 19.21
N LEU A 145 -4.19 -6.14 20.31
CA LEU A 145 -4.51 -6.97 21.47
C LEU A 145 -5.84 -7.70 21.31
N LEU A 146 -6.79 -7.11 20.57
CA LEU A 146 -8.14 -7.67 20.38
C LEU A 146 -8.19 -8.73 19.27
N GLU A 147 -7.26 -8.71 18.31
CA GLU A 147 -7.15 -9.76 17.30
C GLU A 147 -6.30 -10.94 17.80
N PRO A 148 -6.78 -12.19 17.69
CA PRO A 148 -5.96 -13.35 17.99
C PRO A 148 -4.76 -13.39 17.04
N LEU A 149 -3.56 -13.60 17.60
CA LEU A 149 -2.33 -13.81 16.82
C LEU A 149 -2.61 -14.90 15.77
N LYS A 150 -2.60 -14.53 14.49
CA LYS A 150 -2.73 -15.48 13.39
C LYS A 150 -1.36 -16.08 13.11
N ILE A 151 -1.27 -17.41 13.15
CA ILE A 151 -0.05 -18.16 12.80
C ILE A 151 0.34 -17.75 11.38
N LYS A 152 1.55 -17.21 11.20
CA LYS A 152 2.12 -17.02 9.87
C LYS A 152 2.56 -18.38 9.37
N VAL A 153 1.69 -19.02 8.59
CA VAL A 153 2.09 -20.13 7.75
C VAL A 153 3.15 -19.60 6.78
N THR A 154 4.42 -19.83 7.12
CA THR A 154 5.58 -19.46 6.30
C THR A 154 5.87 -20.57 5.29
N GLU A 155 4.81 -21.01 4.64
CA GLU A 155 4.84 -21.79 3.43
C GLU A 155 3.81 -21.11 2.54
N SER A 156 4.14 -20.96 1.26
CA SER A 156 3.12 -20.84 0.22
C SER A 156 2.31 -22.13 0.19
N ILE A 157 1.55 -22.40 1.25
CA ILE A 157 0.37 -23.23 1.15
C ILE A 157 -0.53 -22.36 0.30
N SER A 158 -0.72 -22.76 -0.95
CA SER A 158 -1.91 -22.37 -1.67
C SER A 158 -3.06 -22.78 -0.77
N GLU A 159 -3.57 -21.83 0.04
CA GLU A 159 -4.85 -22.03 0.69
C GLU A 159 -5.77 -22.48 -0.43
N PRO A 160 -6.44 -23.64 -0.29
CA PRO A 160 -7.30 -24.11 -1.36
C PRO A 160 -8.24 -22.97 -1.65
N LYS A 161 -8.14 -22.41 -2.87
CA LYS A 161 -9.06 -21.37 -3.33
C LYS A 161 -10.42 -21.83 -2.89
N LYS A 162 -11.10 -21.06 -2.02
CA LYS A 162 -12.51 -21.30 -1.74
C LYS A 162 -13.24 -20.93 -3.03
N GLN A 163 -13.16 -21.82 -4.00
CA GLN A 163 -13.95 -21.73 -5.20
C GLN A 163 -15.38 -21.89 -4.73
N LEU A 164 -16.19 -20.92 -5.09
CA LEU A 164 -17.62 -20.93 -4.88
C LEU A 164 -18.19 -22.02 -5.82
N ASN A 165 -18.05 -23.28 -5.40
CA ASN A 165 -18.29 -24.45 -6.23
C ASN A 165 -19.79 -24.73 -6.40
N HIS A 166 -20.62 -24.20 -5.50
CA HIS A 166 -22.06 -24.38 -5.49
C HIS A 166 -22.74 -23.04 -5.25
N PHE A 167 -23.27 -22.45 -6.32
CA PHE A 167 -24.17 -21.29 -6.26
C PHE A 167 -25.32 -21.47 -7.25
N GLN A 168 -26.43 -20.79 -6.98
CA GLN A 168 -27.51 -20.65 -7.94
C GLN A 168 -27.22 -19.46 -8.85
N ILE A 169 -27.54 -19.59 -10.14
CA ILE A 169 -27.41 -18.50 -11.10
C ILE A 169 -28.34 -17.37 -10.64
N PRO A 170 -27.82 -16.16 -10.34
CA PRO A 170 -28.65 -15.06 -9.87
C PRO A 170 -29.68 -14.70 -10.94
N GLN A 171 -30.93 -14.54 -10.55
CA GLN A 171 -32.04 -14.10 -11.40
C GLN A 171 -32.35 -12.61 -11.24
N SER A 172 -31.74 -11.97 -10.23
CA SER A 172 -31.94 -10.57 -9.91
C SER A 172 -30.64 -9.87 -9.49
N MET A 173 -30.62 -8.54 -9.54
CA MET A 173 -29.47 -7.75 -9.09
C MET A 173 -29.14 -7.91 -7.59
N PRO A 174 -30.13 -8.00 -6.67
CA PRO A 174 -29.86 -8.35 -5.28
C PRO A 174 -29.23 -9.74 -5.10
N GLU A 175 -29.65 -10.75 -5.87
CA GLU A 175 -29.03 -12.07 -5.82
C GLU A 175 -27.58 -12.05 -6.32
N ALA A 176 -27.32 -11.29 -7.39
CA ALA A 176 -25.95 -11.09 -7.87
C ALA A 176 -25.08 -10.32 -6.88
N GLU A 177 -25.65 -9.33 -6.19
CA GLU A 177 -24.99 -8.63 -5.08
C GLU A 177 -24.62 -9.60 -3.96
N GLN A 178 -25.56 -10.42 -3.51
CA GLN A 178 -25.29 -11.42 -2.49
C GLN A 178 -24.17 -12.38 -2.91
N LEU A 179 -24.21 -12.88 -4.15
CA LEU A 179 -23.20 -13.77 -4.69
C LEU A 179 -21.81 -13.13 -4.72
N ILE A 180 -21.71 -11.88 -5.18
CA ILE A 180 -20.45 -11.13 -5.25
C ILE A 180 -19.91 -10.82 -3.85
N SER A 181 -20.76 -10.35 -2.95
CA SER A 181 -20.36 -10.02 -1.57
C SER A 181 -19.86 -11.28 -0.85
N GLN A 182 -20.58 -12.40 -0.97
CA GLN A 182 -20.13 -13.69 -0.43
C GLN A 182 -18.81 -14.14 -1.04
N TRP A 183 -18.62 -13.94 -2.35
CA TRP A 183 -17.37 -14.28 -3.01
C TRP A 183 -16.21 -13.47 -2.43
N PHE A 184 -16.36 -12.15 -2.26
CA PHE A 184 -15.33 -11.30 -1.65
C PHE A 184 -15.05 -11.66 -0.19
N GLU A 185 -16.08 -11.92 0.62
CA GLU A 185 -15.91 -12.38 2.02
C GLU A 185 -15.10 -13.69 2.14
N GLN A 186 -15.15 -14.53 1.11
CA GLN A 186 -14.41 -15.79 1.07
C GLN A 186 -12.95 -15.64 0.63
N GLN A 187 -12.55 -14.49 0.08
CA GLN A 187 -11.17 -14.26 -0.37
C GLN A 187 -10.29 -13.78 0.79
N SER A 188 -9.18 -14.47 1.04
CA SER A 188 -8.24 -14.12 2.11
C SER A 188 -7.62 -12.73 1.91
N TYR A 189 -7.32 -12.33 0.66
CA TYR A 189 -6.80 -11.00 0.35
C TYR A 189 -7.81 -9.86 0.55
N ALA A 190 -9.11 -10.16 0.59
CA ALA A 190 -10.14 -9.14 0.76
C ALA A 190 -10.49 -8.86 2.23
N GLN A 191 -10.02 -9.69 3.18
CA GLN A 191 -10.36 -9.58 4.61
C GLN A 191 -10.00 -8.22 5.23
N HIS A 192 -8.99 -7.55 4.69
CA HIS A 192 -8.50 -6.25 5.18
C HIS A 192 -8.95 -5.08 4.29
N LEU A 193 -9.76 -5.34 3.26
CA LEU A 193 -10.28 -4.33 2.35
C LEU A 193 -11.68 -3.92 2.80
N LYS A 194 -11.99 -2.63 2.74
CA LYS A 194 -13.35 -2.16 2.97
C LYS A 194 -14.17 -2.35 1.70
N LEU A 195 -15.17 -3.22 1.74
CA LEU A 195 -16.15 -3.39 0.68
C LEU A 195 -17.35 -2.46 0.91
N ASP A 196 -17.50 -1.45 0.07
CA ASP A 196 -18.70 -0.63 -0.02
C ASP A 196 -19.54 -1.08 -1.23
N VAL A 197 -20.85 -1.23 -1.03
CA VAL A 197 -21.80 -1.61 -2.09
C VAL A 197 -22.85 -0.51 -2.23
N PHE A 198 -23.02 0.00 -3.44
CA PHE A 198 -23.97 1.07 -3.75
C PHE A 198 -24.90 0.71 -4.90
N ASN A 199 -26.11 1.25 -4.85
CA ASN A 199 -27.14 1.09 -5.89
C ASN A 199 -26.95 2.03 -7.10
N VAL A 200 -25.86 2.78 -7.10
CA VAL A 200 -25.49 3.77 -8.11
C VAL A 200 -24.00 3.68 -8.38
N ALA A 201 -23.56 4.17 -9.54
CA ALA A 201 -22.13 4.31 -9.78
C ALA A 201 -21.53 5.32 -8.79
N HIS A 202 -20.44 4.92 -8.13
CA HIS A 202 -19.67 5.77 -7.24
C HIS A 202 -18.17 5.57 -7.47
N ASP A 203 -17.35 6.57 -7.17
CA ASP A 203 -15.89 6.52 -7.32
C ASP A 203 -15.23 7.46 -6.31
N PHE A 204 -14.57 6.92 -5.28
CA PHE A 204 -13.92 7.71 -4.24
C PHE A 204 -12.74 8.54 -4.75
N ILE A 205 -12.18 8.18 -5.92
CA ILE A 205 -11.02 8.85 -6.52
C ILE A 205 -11.45 9.94 -7.51
N SER A 206 -12.53 9.72 -8.26
CA SER A 206 -13.09 10.72 -9.17
C SER A 206 -14.51 11.09 -8.76
N ASN A 207 -14.66 12.25 -8.12
CA ASN A 207 -15.95 12.73 -7.64
C ASN A 207 -16.93 13.15 -8.76
N TRP A 208 -16.50 13.12 -10.03
CA TRP A 208 -17.33 13.57 -11.13
C TRP A 208 -18.55 12.65 -11.31
N GLY A 209 -19.74 13.22 -11.12
CA GLY A 209 -21.01 12.50 -11.20
C GLY A 209 -21.37 11.67 -9.96
N ASN A 210 -20.59 11.75 -8.87
CA ASN A 210 -20.95 11.11 -7.60
C ASN A 210 -22.15 11.81 -6.95
N ILE A 211 -23.07 11.01 -6.43
CA ILE A 211 -24.12 11.50 -5.54
C ILE A 211 -23.52 11.68 -4.15
N GLY A 212 -23.88 12.75 -3.43
CA GLY A 212 -23.29 13.07 -2.13
C GLY A 212 -23.64 12.10 -0.99
N ARG A 213 -24.67 11.26 -1.17
CA ARG A 213 -25.10 10.19 -0.25
C ARG A 213 -25.46 8.92 -1.04
N PRO A 214 -24.45 8.21 -1.60
CA PRO A 214 -24.70 7.04 -2.43
C PRO A 214 -25.41 5.89 -1.67
N GLU A 215 -25.30 5.86 -0.35
CA GLU A 215 -25.98 4.93 0.55
C GLU A 215 -27.51 5.13 0.63
N LEU A 216 -27.99 6.35 0.32
CA LEU A 216 -29.41 6.68 0.29
C LEU A 216 -30.01 6.64 -1.12
N ALA A 217 -29.21 6.28 -2.12
CA ALA A 217 -29.65 6.30 -3.50
C ALA A 217 -30.72 5.24 -3.77
N LEU A 218 -31.74 5.61 -4.55
CA LEU A 218 -32.78 4.70 -5.00
C LEU A 218 -32.17 3.54 -5.79
N ASP A 219 -32.74 2.35 -5.64
CA ASP A 219 -32.33 1.20 -6.43
C ASP A 219 -32.70 1.41 -7.90
N THR A 220 -31.69 1.66 -8.73
CA THR A 220 -31.83 1.86 -10.17
C THR A 220 -31.51 0.59 -10.98
N GLY A 221 -31.31 -0.55 -10.30
CA GLY A 221 -30.87 -1.80 -10.91
C GLY A 221 -29.36 -1.88 -11.15
N TYR A 222 -28.59 -0.95 -10.59
CA TYR A 222 -27.13 -0.93 -10.65
C TYR A 222 -26.56 -1.45 -9.33
N ARG A 223 -25.42 -2.15 -9.40
CA ARG A 223 -24.61 -2.47 -8.23
C ARG A 223 -23.17 -2.05 -8.47
N CYS A 224 -22.66 -1.18 -7.62
CA CYS A 224 -21.27 -0.72 -7.63
C CYS A 224 -20.59 -1.27 -6.38
N PHE A 225 -19.63 -2.16 -6.58
CA PHE A 225 -18.79 -2.72 -5.53
C PHE A 225 -17.46 -1.98 -5.55
N LEU A 226 -17.08 -1.44 -4.40
CA LEU A 226 -15.87 -0.68 -4.21
C LEU A 226 -15.07 -1.33 -3.09
N LEU A 227 -13.96 -1.96 -3.45
CA LEU A 227 -12.98 -2.40 -2.48
C LEU A 227 -11.92 -1.32 -2.35
N THR A 228 -11.78 -0.80 -1.14
CA THR A 228 -10.87 0.31 -0.85
C THR A 228 -9.87 -0.04 0.23
N GLN A 229 -8.70 0.56 0.12
CA GLN A 229 -7.63 0.50 1.11
C GLN A 229 -6.84 1.80 1.04
N LYS A 230 -6.39 2.33 2.18
CA LYS A 230 -5.43 3.43 2.21
C LYS A 230 -4.17 2.94 2.93
N GLN A 231 -3.02 3.07 2.30
CA GLN A 231 -1.74 2.66 2.87
C GLN A 231 -0.65 3.65 2.44
N LEU A 232 0.13 4.14 3.41
CA LEU A 232 1.29 5.01 3.18
C LEU A 232 1.02 6.27 2.35
N GLY A 233 -0.18 6.84 2.42
CA GLY A 233 -0.57 7.99 1.59
C GLY A 233 -1.02 7.62 0.16
N VAL A 234 -1.17 6.34 -0.13
CA VAL A 234 -1.75 5.84 -1.38
C VAL A 234 -3.14 5.26 -1.11
N PHE A 235 -4.15 5.76 -1.81
CA PHE A 235 -5.51 5.27 -1.76
C PHE A 235 -5.78 4.35 -2.95
N TYR A 236 -6.18 3.12 -2.65
CA TYR A 236 -6.48 2.06 -3.59
C TYR A 236 -7.98 1.90 -3.74
N GLN A 237 -8.43 1.70 -4.98
CA GLN A 237 -9.81 1.38 -5.27
C GLN A 237 -9.89 0.34 -6.38
N LEU A 238 -10.41 -0.84 -6.07
CA LEU A 238 -10.93 -1.76 -7.06
C LEU A 238 -12.43 -1.52 -7.18
N LYS A 239 -12.86 -1.10 -8.36
CA LYS A 239 -14.26 -0.78 -8.67
C LYS A 239 -14.83 -1.78 -9.65
N MET A 240 -15.92 -2.43 -9.26
CA MET A 240 -16.73 -3.28 -10.12
C MET A 240 -18.14 -2.73 -10.24
N VAL A 241 -18.64 -2.54 -11.47
CA VAL A 241 -20.01 -2.10 -11.71
C VAL A 241 -20.76 -3.15 -12.49
N LEU A 242 -21.79 -3.70 -11.87
CA LEU A 242 -22.78 -4.57 -12.49
C LEU A 242 -24.02 -3.72 -12.84
N ARG A 243 -24.33 -3.63 -14.14
CA ARG A 243 -25.51 -2.87 -14.61
C ARG A 243 -26.72 -3.76 -14.86
N LYS A 244 -26.46 -4.98 -15.35
CA LYS A 244 -27.42 -6.02 -15.70
C LYS A 244 -26.67 -7.35 -15.69
N LEU A 245 -27.39 -8.45 -15.46
CA LEU A 245 -26.82 -9.80 -15.55
C LEU A 245 -26.39 -10.17 -16.98
N THR A 246 -27.05 -9.59 -17.98
CA THR A 246 -26.80 -9.86 -19.40
C THR A 246 -25.68 -8.99 -20.01
N VAL A 247 -24.92 -8.27 -19.19
CA VAL A 247 -23.85 -7.37 -19.64
C VAL A 247 -22.62 -7.60 -18.77
N SER A 248 -21.43 -7.62 -19.39
CA SER A 248 -20.17 -7.77 -18.67
C SER A 248 -20.03 -6.73 -17.56
N PRO A 249 -19.60 -7.14 -16.35
CA PRO A 249 -19.23 -6.20 -15.30
C PRO A 249 -18.13 -5.25 -15.77
N MET A 250 -18.25 -3.97 -15.44
CA MET A 250 -17.17 -3.01 -15.68
C MET A 250 -16.22 -3.05 -14.50
N LEU A 251 -14.97 -3.47 -14.71
CA LEU A 251 -13.95 -3.51 -13.67
C LEU A 251 -12.83 -2.51 -13.97
N SER A 252 -12.40 -1.78 -12.95
CA SER A 252 -11.22 -0.92 -13.01
C SER A 252 -10.54 -0.86 -11.65
N PHE A 253 -9.22 -0.95 -11.66
CA PHE A 253 -8.38 -0.63 -10.52
C PHE A 253 -7.85 0.80 -10.63
N ALA A 254 -7.73 1.48 -9.51
CA ALA A 254 -7.19 2.82 -9.44
C ALA A 254 -6.37 3.03 -8.16
N MET A 255 -5.34 3.85 -8.28
CA MET A 255 -4.51 4.33 -7.17
C MET A 255 -4.49 5.85 -7.20
N ASP A 256 -4.79 6.50 -6.09
CA ASP A 256 -4.54 7.93 -5.87
C ASP A 256 -3.35 8.05 -4.91
N PHE A 257 -2.23 8.53 -5.41
CA PHE A 257 -1.01 8.73 -4.63
C PHE A 257 -0.67 10.21 -4.50
N THR A 258 -1.66 11.10 -4.62
CA THR A 258 -1.47 12.54 -4.42
C THR A 258 -0.89 12.82 -3.03
N ASP A 259 -1.52 12.29 -1.97
CA ASP A 259 -1.08 12.48 -0.59
C ASP A 259 0.32 11.89 -0.32
N ARG A 260 0.77 10.92 -1.13
CA ARG A 260 2.11 10.34 -1.00
C ARG A 260 3.21 11.29 -1.45
N PHE A 261 2.97 12.01 -2.55
CA PHE A 261 3.99 12.80 -3.23
C PHE A 261 3.83 14.31 -3.03
N ILE A 262 2.63 14.78 -2.75
CA ILE A 262 2.31 16.21 -2.75
C ILE A 262 1.88 16.61 -1.34
N PRO A 263 2.70 17.38 -0.62
CA PRO A 263 2.32 17.97 0.65
C PRO A 263 1.00 18.73 0.52
N ASP A 264 0.12 18.64 1.53
CA ASP A 264 -1.23 19.23 1.53
C ASP A 264 -1.25 20.70 1.07
N GLN A 265 -0.26 21.47 1.52
CA GLN A 265 -0.09 22.90 1.21
C GLN A 265 0.18 23.18 -0.28
N LEU A 266 0.67 22.18 -1.02
CA LEU A 266 1.02 22.26 -2.43
C LEU A 266 -0.03 21.58 -3.33
N GLN A 267 -1.00 20.86 -2.76
CA GLN A 267 -2.01 20.14 -3.55
C GLN A 267 -2.86 21.06 -4.40
N GLU A 268 -3.22 22.25 -3.90
CA GLU A 268 -3.98 23.27 -4.67
C GLU A 268 -3.21 23.80 -5.89
N GLN A 269 -1.88 23.62 -5.92
CA GLN A 269 -1.08 24.02 -7.08
C GLN A 269 -1.19 23.01 -8.22
N LEU A 270 -1.60 21.77 -7.97
CA LEU A 270 -1.80 20.77 -9.00
C LEU A 270 -3.24 20.83 -9.49
N PRO A 271 -3.47 21.07 -10.80
CA PRO A 271 -4.83 21.13 -11.34
C PRO A 271 -5.53 19.77 -11.32
N GLU A 272 -4.77 18.69 -11.20
CA GLU A 272 -5.28 17.31 -11.18
C GLU A 272 -4.54 16.48 -10.12
N ARG A 273 -5.24 15.49 -9.58
CA ARG A 273 -4.69 14.49 -8.66
C ARG A 273 -3.81 13.49 -9.39
N LEU A 274 -2.87 12.91 -8.66
CA LEU A 274 -1.96 11.89 -9.15
C LEU A 274 -2.63 10.52 -9.08
N ILE A 275 -3.43 10.23 -10.10
CA ILE A 275 -4.26 9.03 -10.17
C ILE A 275 -3.70 8.12 -11.23
N PHE A 276 -3.50 6.85 -10.92
CA PHE A 276 -3.27 5.77 -11.88
C PHE A 276 -4.56 4.95 -12.03
N ARG A 277 -4.89 4.53 -13.26
CA ARG A 277 -5.99 3.59 -13.53
C ARG A 277 -5.51 2.46 -14.42
N LEU A 278 -5.90 1.24 -14.07
CA LEU A 278 -5.65 0.04 -14.84
C LEU A 278 -6.96 -0.70 -15.04
N ARG A 279 -7.31 -1.01 -16.29
CA ARG A 279 -8.42 -1.93 -16.59
C ARG A 279 -7.83 -3.29 -16.93
N SER A 280 -8.60 -4.35 -16.74
CA SER A 280 -8.19 -5.70 -17.16
C SER A 280 -7.90 -5.79 -18.66
N MET A 281 -8.60 -4.98 -19.46
CA MET A 281 -8.42 -4.89 -20.90
C MET A 281 -7.12 -4.21 -21.32
N ASP A 282 -6.44 -3.51 -20.41
CA ASP A 282 -5.16 -2.86 -20.68
C ASP A 282 -3.97 -3.82 -20.37
N VAL A 283 -4.26 -5.03 -19.89
CA VAL A 283 -3.24 -6.05 -19.58
C VAL A 283 -3.38 -7.21 -20.55
N HIS A 284 -2.31 -7.50 -21.29
CA HIS A 284 -2.29 -8.44 -22.40
C HIS A 284 -1.22 -9.51 -22.23
N LYS A 285 -1.47 -10.68 -22.82
CA LYS A 285 -0.44 -11.70 -22.92
C LYS A 285 0.61 -11.25 -23.93
N ASN A 286 1.88 -11.32 -23.55
CA ASN A 286 2.98 -11.04 -24.46
C ASN A 286 3.23 -12.27 -25.35
N THR A 287 2.43 -12.42 -26.41
CA THR A 287 2.51 -13.57 -27.34
C THR A 287 3.62 -13.42 -28.39
N GLY A 288 4.40 -12.33 -28.36
CA GLY A 288 5.41 -12.00 -29.37
C GLY A 288 4.84 -11.69 -30.78
N GLN A 289 3.53 -11.78 -30.97
CA GLN A 289 2.86 -11.50 -32.24
C GLN A 289 2.36 -10.05 -32.26
N LYS A 290 2.78 -9.28 -33.28
CA LYS A 290 2.47 -7.84 -33.42
C LYS A 290 0.97 -7.49 -33.41
N ASN A 291 0.09 -8.42 -33.75
CA ASN A 291 -1.32 -8.14 -34.05
C ASN A 291 -2.32 -8.93 -33.19
N ASN A 292 -1.88 -9.78 -32.26
CA ASN A 292 -2.77 -10.62 -31.48
C ASN A 292 -2.66 -10.28 -29.99
N VAL A 293 -3.36 -9.22 -29.62
CA VAL A 293 -3.33 -8.60 -28.30
C VAL A 293 -4.50 -9.16 -27.49
N GLU A 294 -4.38 -10.43 -27.08
CA GLU A 294 -5.39 -11.08 -26.24
C GLU A 294 -5.28 -10.54 -24.80
N PRO A 295 -6.39 -10.10 -24.17
CA PRO A 295 -6.35 -9.70 -22.76
C PRO A 295 -5.91 -10.87 -21.88
N SER A 296 -5.06 -10.59 -20.89
CA SER A 296 -4.60 -11.58 -19.90
C SER A 296 -5.74 -12.05 -19.00
N PHE A 297 -6.74 -11.20 -18.79
CA PHE A 297 -7.89 -11.47 -17.92
C PHE A 297 -9.18 -11.20 -18.69
N ALA A 298 -9.82 -12.27 -19.16
CA ALA A 298 -11.05 -12.19 -19.92
C ALA A 298 -12.25 -11.98 -18.97
N LEU A 299 -12.39 -10.76 -18.43
CA LEU A 299 -13.53 -10.35 -17.61
C LEU A 299 -14.74 -9.94 -18.44
N MET A 300 -14.97 -10.66 -19.54
CA MET A 300 -16.05 -10.44 -20.48
C MET A 300 -16.97 -11.65 -20.45
N GLY A 301 -18.28 -11.41 -20.50
CA GLY A 301 -19.26 -12.49 -20.51
C GLY A 301 -20.59 -12.03 -19.95
N ARG A 302 -21.66 -12.69 -20.38
CA ARG A 302 -22.99 -12.52 -19.78
C ARG A 302 -23.14 -13.55 -18.68
N TRP A 303 -23.78 -13.19 -17.58
CA TRP A 303 -24.07 -14.11 -16.48
C TRP A 303 -25.32 -14.93 -16.82
N ASP A 304 -25.28 -15.62 -17.96
CA ASP A 304 -26.40 -16.40 -18.50
C ASP A 304 -26.31 -17.86 -18.01
N THR A 305 -25.10 -18.38 -17.76
CA THR A 305 -24.87 -19.75 -17.26
C THR A 305 -23.98 -19.78 -16.02
N GLN A 306 -24.01 -20.90 -15.29
CA GLN A 306 -23.12 -21.13 -14.14
C GLN A 306 -21.65 -21.11 -14.56
N THR A 307 -21.32 -21.66 -15.73
CA THR A 307 -19.96 -21.69 -16.28
C THR A 307 -19.45 -20.28 -16.55
N ASP A 308 -20.27 -19.40 -17.16
CA ASP A 308 -19.87 -18.00 -17.42
C ASP A 308 -19.51 -17.27 -16.12
N ILE A 309 -20.27 -17.50 -15.06
CA ILE A 309 -20.06 -16.88 -13.75
C ILE A 309 -18.79 -17.46 -13.07
N GLN A 310 -18.56 -18.77 -13.19
CA GLN A 310 -17.33 -19.41 -12.69
C GLN A 310 -16.08 -18.91 -13.41
N ASP A 311 -16.14 -18.79 -14.73
CA ASP A 311 -15.06 -18.26 -15.54
C ASP A 311 -14.80 -16.79 -15.21
N PHE A 312 -15.85 -16.00 -15.00
CA PHE A 312 -15.74 -14.62 -14.53
C PHE A 312 -15.01 -14.54 -13.20
N PHE A 313 -15.43 -15.30 -12.17
CA PHE A 313 -14.78 -15.27 -10.87
C PHE A 313 -13.33 -15.79 -10.92
N THR A 314 -13.04 -16.75 -11.78
CA THR A 314 -11.67 -17.25 -12.00
C THR A 314 -10.77 -16.17 -12.60
N ASN A 315 -11.26 -15.44 -13.61
CA ASN A 315 -10.54 -14.32 -14.21
C ASN A 315 -10.44 -13.13 -13.24
N LEU A 316 -11.45 -12.90 -12.41
CA LEU A 316 -11.47 -11.82 -11.43
C LEU A 316 -10.42 -12.06 -10.36
N ASP A 317 -10.37 -13.27 -9.83
CA ASP A 317 -9.32 -13.71 -8.92
C ASP A 317 -7.92 -13.53 -9.53
N ALA A 318 -7.72 -13.99 -10.77
CA ALA A 318 -6.44 -13.85 -11.45
C ALA A 318 -6.03 -12.38 -11.63
N TYR A 319 -6.97 -11.50 -11.99
CA TYR A 319 -6.70 -10.07 -12.16
C TYR A 319 -6.40 -9.37 -10.83
N ILE A 320 -7.16 -9.68 -9.78
CA ILE A 320 -6.91 -9.13 -8.45
C ILE A 320 -5.56 -9.60 -7.91
N ASN A 321 -5.22 -10.87 -8.07
CA ASN A 321 -3.91 -11.41 -7.71
C ASN A 321 -2.78 -10.72 -8.49
N PHE A 322 -2.99 -10.46 -9.78
CA PHE A 322 -2.04 -9.68 -10.59
C PHE A 322 -1.85 -8.26 -10.03
N ILE A 323 -2.92 -7.56 -9.69
CA ILE A 323 -2.84 -6.23 -9.08
C ILE A 323 -2.08 -6.30 -7.76
N PHE A 324 -2.46 -7.17 -6.82
CA PHE A 324 -1.81 -7.22 -5.51
C PHE A 324 -0.35 -7.66 -5.58
N SER A 325 -0.01 -8.58 -6.46
CA SER A 325 1.37 -9.07 -6.61
C SER A 325 2.32 -8.00 -7.17
N ASN A 326 1.80 -7.10 -8.01
CA ASN A 326 2.60 -6.08 -8.67
C ASN A 326 2.51 -4.70 -8.00
N LEU A 327 1.30 -4.30 -7.58
CA LEU A 327 0.96 -2.94 -7.15
C LEU A 327 0.48 -2.86 -5.70
N GLY A 328 0.21 -4.02 -5.07
CA GLY A 328 -0.16 -4.08 -3.66
C GLY A 328 0.93 -3.49 -2.76
N GLN A 329 0.55 -3.08 -1.56
CA GLN A 329 1.46 -2.52 -0.53
C GLN A 329 2.22 -1.24 -0.91
N GLY A 330 1.90 -0.56 -2.00
CA GLY A 330 2.60 0.69 -2.37
C GLY A 330 3.85 0.48 -3.20
N ARG A 331 3.93 -0.61 -3.98
CA ARG A 331 5.03 -0.92 -4.90
C ARG A 331 5.08 0.03 -6.10
N LEU A 332 5.35 1.31 -5.84
CA LEU A 332 5.43 2.37 -6.85
C LEU A 332 6.64 2.18 -7.78
N GLU A 333 7.67 1.46 -7.33
CA GLU A 333 8.82 1.05 -8.14
C GLU A 333 8.41 0.14 -9.32
N VAL A 334 7.34 -0.65 -9.17
CA VAL A 334 6.83 -1.48 -10.27
C VAL A 334 6.11 -0.62 -11.31
N LEU A 335 5.30 0.35 -10.87
CA LEU A 335 4.70 1.35 -11.78
C LEU A 335 5.77 2.17 -12.49
N GLN A 336 6.83 2.54 -11.76
CA GLN A 336 7.98 3.23 -12.31
C GLN A 336 8.62 2.38 -13.41
N ALA A 337 8.97 1.12 -13.13
CA ALA A 337 9.55 0.22 -14.13
C ALA A 337 8.67 0.10 -15.38
N TRP A 338 7.35 -0.05 -15.23
CA TRP A 338 6.43 -0.12 -16.37
C TRP A 338 6.43 1.15 -17.22
N ALA A 339 6.49 2.33 -16.61
CA ALA A 339 6.58 3.62 -17.32
C ALA A 339 7.88 3.77 -18.13
N TYR A 340 8.95 3.06 -17.74
CA TYR A 340 10.21 2.98 -18.48
C TYR A 340 10.25 1.78 -19.46
N GLY A 341 9.12 1.08 -19.63
CA GLY A 341 8.99 -0.07 -20.55
C GLY A 341 9.47 -1.41 -20.00
N ASP A 342 9.90 -1.47 -18.73
CA ASP A 342 10.37 -2.69 -18.08
C ASP A 342 9.19 -3.45 -17.46
N MET A 343 8.47 -4.16 -18.33
CA MET A 343 7.29 -4.97 -18.01
C MET A 343 7.63 -6.45 -17.79
N PRO A 344 6.77 -7.23 -17.10
CA PRO A 344 6.98 -8.67 -16.96
C PRO A 344 7.05 -9.38 -18.33
N VAL A 345 7.92 -10.38 -18.45
CA VAL A 345 8.22 -11.03 -19.75
C VAL A 345 6.98 -11.51 -20.50
N ASP A 346 6.01 -12.09 -19.78
CA ASP A 346 4.81 -12.70 -20.36
C ASP A 346 3.63 -11.74 -20.46
N ILE A 347 3.78 -10.48 -20.04
CA ILE A 347 2.70 -9.50 -19.94
C ILE A 347 3.09 -8.19 -20.62
N LYS A 348 2.19 -7.67 -21.44
CA LYS A 348 2.26 -6.30 -21.95
C LYS A 348 1.15 -5.48 -21.32
N ILE A 349 1.49 -4.31 -20.82
CA ILE A 349 0.54 -3.36 -20.21
C ILE A 349 0.45 -2.16 -21.13
N ASP A 350 -0.76 -1.82 -21.58
CA ASP A 350 -1.01 -0.62 -22.38
C ASP A 350 -1.20 0.57 -21.43
N LEU A 351 -0.11 1.29 -21.16
CA LEU A 351 -0.14 2.48 -20.32
C LEU A 351 -0.58 3.69 -21.14
N ASP A 352 -1.53 4.45 -20.59
CA ASP A 352 -1.85 5.76 -21.13
C ASP A 352 -0.62 6.69 -20.97
N PHE A 353 -0.26 7.41 -22.03
CA PHE A 353 0.92 8.29 -22.04
C PHE A 353 0.92 9.28 -20.87
N ARG A 354 -0.26 9.67 -20.36
CA ARG A 354 -0.38 10.57 -19.20
C ARG A 354 0.21 9.95 -17.95
N PHE A 355 0.02 8.65 -17.76
CA PHE A 355 0.59 7.90 -16.65
C PHE A 355 2.09 7.71 -16.82
N GLU A 356 2.56 7.40 -18.03
CA GLU A 356 3.99 7.29 -18.33
C GLU A 356 4.71 8.60 -17.99
N LEU A 357 4.24 9.73 -18.53
CA LEU A 357 4.81 11.05 -18.26
C LEU A 357 4.76 11.40 -16.77
N MET A 358 3.64 11.12 -16.09
CA MET A 358 3.51 11.38 -14.64
C MET A 358 4.52 10.57 -13.84
N MET A 359 4.69 9.27 -14.11
CA MET A 359 5.64 8.43 -13.38
C MET A 359 7.09 8.83 -13.65
N ILE A 360 7.43 9.24 -14.89
CA ILE A 360 8.77 9.76 -15.21
C ILE A 360 9.02 11.10 -14.49
N ALA A 361 8.01 11.98 -14.43
CA ALA A 361 8.10 13.22 -13.67
C ALA A 361 8.29 12.98 -12.16
N LEU A 362 7.57 12.02 -11.59
CA LEU A 362 7.76 11.59 -10.20
C LEU A 362 9.15 10.98 -9.97
N SER A 363 9.74 10.36 -11.00
CA SER A 363 11.12 9.84 -10.99
C SER A 363 12.19 10.92 -11.11
N GLN A 364 11.78 12.19 -11.28
CA GLN A 364 12.66 13.36 -11.38
C GLN A 364 13.61 13.29 -12.58
N ASP A 365 13.23 12.54 -13.62
CA ASP A 365 14.04 12.34 -14.83
C ASP A 365 13.61 13.31 -15.93
N GLN A 366 14.12 14.53 -15.85
CA GLN A 366 13.74 15.61 -16.77
C GLN A 366 14.10 15.29 -18.23
N LEU A 367 15.23 14.62 -18.47
CA LEU A 367 15.70 14.32 -19.83
C LEU A 367 14.81 13.26 -20.46
N TYR A 368 14.52 12.17 -19.73
CA TYR A 368 13.66 11.12 -20.25
C TYR A 368 12.21 11.58 -20.38
N LEU A 369 11.72 12.47 -19.50
CA LEU A 369 10.39 13.07 -19.63
C LEU A 369 10.24 13.83 -20.96
N GLN A 370 11.26 14.60 -21.33
CA GLN A 370 11.28 15.30 -22.62
C GLN A 370 11.34 14.33 -23.79
N GLU A 371 12.16 13.28 -23.70
CA GLU A 371 12.28 12.26 -24.74
C GLU A 371 10.94 11.53 -24.98
N CYS A 372 10.32 11.03 -23.91
CA CYS A 372 9.04 10.33 -23.93
C CYS A 372 7.93 11.20 -24.54
N TYR A 373 7.86 12.49 -24.14
CA TYR A 373 6.94 13.45 -24.75
C TYR A 373 7.14 13.59 -26.27
N GLN A 374 8.40 13.71 -26.73
CA GLN A 374 8.69 13.83 -28.17
C GLN A 374 8.33 12.56 -28.94
N GLN A 375 8.55 11.38 -28.35
CA GLN A 375 8.17 10.09 -28.94
C GLN A 375 6.64 10.01 -29.14
N HIS A 376 5.85 10.31 -28.10
CA HIS A 376 4.39 10.34 -28.19
C HIS A 376 3.89 11.39 -29.18
N LYS A 377 4.50 12.58 -29.20
CA LYS A 377 4.17 13.63 -30.16
C LYS A 377 4.38 13.15 -31.60
N ALA A 378 5.51 12.50 -31.88
CA ALA A 378 5.80 11.93 -33.20
C ALA A 378 4.79 10.84 -33.59
N LEU A 379 4.43 9.95 -32.67
CA LEU A 379 3.44 8.88 -32.90
C LEU A 379 2.05 9.44 -33.21
N LEU A 380 1.58 10.43 -32.46
CA LEU A 380 0.28 11.09 -32.69
C LEU A 380 0.25 11.84 -34.03
N MET A 381 1.35 12.50 -34.40
CA MET A 381 1.46 13.18 -35.70
C MET A 381 1.48 12.19 -36.87
N GLN A 382 2.18 11.06 -36.74
CA GLN A 382 2.25 10.02 -37.78
C GLN A 382 0.92 9.28 -37.98
N SER A 383 0.11 9.14 -36.91
CA SER A 383 -1.18 8.47 -36.94
C SER A 383 -2.35 9.36 -37.36
N ASN A 384 -2.10 10.64 -37.71
CA ASN A 384 -3.15 11.64 -37.97
C ASN A 384 -4.16 11.73 -36.81
N ALA A 385 -3.67 11.69 -35.56
CA ALA A 385 -4.51 11.83 -34.38
C ALA A 385 -5.27 13.16 -34.38
N ARG A 386 -6.37 13.24 -33.62
CA ARG A 386 -7.18 14.47 -33.57
C ARG A 386 -6.38 15.56 -32.88
N ALA A 387 -6.65 16.81 -33.25
CA ALA A 387 -6.01 17.97 -32.61
C ALA A 387 -6.21 17.99 -31.08
N SER A 388 -7.34 17.45 -30.59
CA SER A 388 -7.62 17.28 -29.16
C SER A 388 -6.64 16.33 -28.46
N ASP A 389 -6.19 15.28 -29.14
CA ASP A 389 -5.30 14.27 -28.57
C ASP A 389 -3.86 14.85 -28.43
N LEU A 390 -3.44 15.67 -29.40
CA LEU A 390 -2.20 16.46 -29.31
C LEU A 390 -2.28 17.53 -28.23
N GLY A 391 -3.39 18.24 -28.11
CA GLY A 391 -3.61 19.23 -27.05
C GLY A 391 -3.51 18.60 -25.65
N LEU A 392 -4.14 17.43 -25.46
CA LEU A 392 -4.06 16.67 -24.21
C LEU A 392 -2.61 16.27 -23.87
N LEU A 393 -1.82 15.85 -24.87
CA LEU A 393 -0.40 15.54 -24.66
C LEU A 393 0.40 16.77 -24.20
N GLU A 394 0.18 17.93 -24.81
CA GLU A 394 0.86 19.18 -24.44
C GLU A 394 0.48 19.65 -23.04
N GLU A 395 -0.81 19.58 -22.69
CA GLU A 395 -1.31 19.88 -21.33
C GLU A 395 -0.72 18.94 -20.29
N SER A 396 -0.69 17.63 -20.60
CA SER A 396 -0.14 16.61 -19.69
C SER A 396 1.35 16.80 -19.47
N TYR A 397 2.11 17.12 -20.53
CA TYR A 397 3.54 17.40 -20.42
C TYR A 397 3.81 18.65 -19.57
N ALA A 398 3.05 19.74 -19.78
CA ALA A 398 3.17 20.96 -18.97
C ALA A 398 2.85 20.70 -17.49
N LEU A 399 1.82 19.89 -17.21
CA LEU A 399 1.49 19.44 -15.86
C LEU A 399 2.65 18.64 -15.26
N CYS A 400 3.24 17.71 -16.02
CA CYS A 400 4.36 16.89 -15.56
C CYS A 400 5.63 17.72 -15.28
N GLN A 401 5.89 18.78 -16.04
CA GLN A 401 6.98 19.73 -15.74
C GLN A 401 6.75 20.44 -14.40
N LYS A 402 5.51 20.86 -14.12
CA LYS A 402 5.14 21.46 -12.84
C LYS A 402 5.25 20.46 -11.70
N LEU A 403 4.76 19.24 -11.90
CA LEU A 403 4.84 18.14 -10.94
C LEU A 403 6.29 17.84 -10.57
N LEU A 404 7.17 17.68 -11.56
CA LEU A 404 8.60 17.44 -11.34
C LEU A 404 9.21 18.51 -10.43
N LYS A 405 8.94 19.79 -10.72
CA LYS A 405 9.42 20.90 -9.88
C LYS A 405 8.92 20.78 -8.43
N ILE A 406 7.62 20.53 -8.24
CA ILE A 406 7.01 20.40 -6.91
C ILE A 406 7.66 19.26 -6.12
N VAL A 407 7.80 18.07 -6.71
CA VAL A 407 8.33 16.90 -5.98
C VAL A 407 9.83 16.98 -5.73
N THR A 408 10.58 17.67 -6.60
CA THR A 408 12.01 17.95 -6.38
C THR A 408 12.20 18.97 -5.26
N GLU A 409 11.43 20.06 -5.25
CA GLU A 409 11.51 21.08 -4.19
C GLU A 409 11.05 20.54 -2.83
N ALA A 410 10.00 19.71 -2.81
CA ALA A 410 9.48 19.08 -1.60
C ALA A 410 10.31 17.86 -1.14
N GLY A 411 11.21 17.34 -1.97
CA GLY A 411 12.00 16.14 -1.67
C GLY A 411 11.17 14.85 -1.56
N THR A 412 9.98 14.83 -2.18
CA THR A 412 9.00 13.73 -2.08
C THR A 412 9.02 12.80 -3.28
N GLY A 413 9.74 13.16 -4.36
CA GLY A 413 9.82 12.36 -5.58
C GLY A 413 10.37 10.95 -5.38
N LEU A 414 10.12 10.08 -6.35
CA LEU A 414 10.75 8.77 -6.44
C LEU A 414 12.26 8.91 -6.62
N GLN A 415 12.98 7.86 -6.22
CA GLN A 415 14.37 7.73 -6.63
C GLN A 415 14.45 7.59 -8.15
N PRO A 416 15.50 8.13 -8.80
CA PRO A 416 15.69 7.94 -10.24
C PRO A 416 15.66 6.46 -10.60
N TYR A 417 15.01 6.14 -11.72
CA TYR A 417 14.93 4.77 -12.19
C TYR A 417 16.31 4.28 -12.61
N VAL A 418 16.70 3.10 -12.11
CA VAL A 418 17.91 2.40 -12.52
C VAL A 418 17.48 1.07 -13.11
N LYS A 419 17.75 0.90 -14.40
CA LYS A 419 17.45 -0.34 -15.10
C LYS A 419 18.31 -1.47 -14.53
N ASN A 420 17.65 -2.53 -14.07
CA ASN A 420 18.30 -3.76 -13.58
C ASN A 420 18.66 -4.70 -14.73
#